data_AF-A0A1J5DSB7-F1
#
_entry.id   AF-A0A1J5DSB7-F1
#
_cell.length_a   1.000
_cell.length_b   1.000
_cell.length_c   1.000
_cell.angle_alpha   90.00
_cell.angle_beta   90.00
_cell.angle_gamma   90.00
#
_symmetry.space_group_name_H-M   'P 1'
#
loop_
_entity.id
_entity.type
_entity.pdbx_description
1 polymer ?
#
loop_
_entity_poly.entity_id
_entity_poly.type
_entity_poly.pdbx_seq_one_letter_code
_entity_poly.pdbx_strand_id
1 'polypeptide(L)' 'MGIMLEGFEWETSKSLNTKFFSNGGSFEVKDKEIQINFKKKRHLPTLMATLKNMGDTKIPWLQNRPLKFSTLTVT' A
#
# COMPACT_ATOMS: atom_id res chain seq x y z
N MET A 1 -12.61 -9.72 -5.59
CA MET A 1 -11.85 -9.26 -6.77
C MET A 1 -10.51 -8.75 -6.31
N GLY A 2 -9.41 -9.19 -6.93
CA GLY A 2 -8.09 -8.63 -6.65
C GLY A 2 -7.98 -7.21 -7.22
N ILE A 3 -7.17 -6.36 -6.59
CA ILE A 3 -6.88 -5.02 -7.07
C ILE A 3 -6.00 -5.17 -8.32
N MET A 4 -6.46 -4.68 -9.46
CA MET A 4 -5.60 -4.54 -10.65
C MET A 4 -4.86 -3.21 -10.57
N LEU A 5 -3.53 -3.26 -10.56
CA LEU A 5 -2.67 -2.09 -10.66
C LEU A 5 -2.38 -1.85 -12.14
N GLU A 6 -2.83 -0.72 -12.66
CA GLU A 6 -2.67 -0.36 -14.08
C GLU A 6 -1.20 -0.32 -14.48
N GLY A 7 -0.85 -1.02 -15.56
CA GLY A 7 0.52 -1.23 -16.04
C GLY A 7 1.29 -2.35 -15.33
N PHE A 8 0.63 -3.09 -14.44
CA PHE A 8 1.19 -4.23 -13.69
C PHE A 8 0.26 -5.44 -13.71
N GLU A 9 -0.59 -5.56 -14.74
CA GLU A 9 -1.61 -6.61 -14.87
C GLU A 9 -0.99 -8.02 -14.92
N TRP A 10 0.24 -8.11 -15.41
CA TRP A 10 1.01 -9.35 -15.55
C TRP A 10 1.80 -9.71 -14.28
N GLU A 11 1.79 -8.83 -13.27
CA GLU A 11 2.62 -8.98 -12.09
C GLU A 11 1.88 -9.75 -11.00
N THR A 12 2.55 -10.73 -10.41
CA THR A 12 2.00 -11.49 -9.29
C THR A 12 2.02 -10.67 -8.01
N SER A 13 1.20 -11.04 -7.02
CA SER A 13 1.22 -10.42 -5.69
C SER A 13 2.62 -10.43 -5.05
N LYS A 14 3.41 -11.47 -5.32
CA LYS A 14 4.81 -11.57 -4.87
C LYS A 14 5.68 -10.50 -5.53
N SER A 15 5.58 -10.33 -6.85
CA SER A 15 6.34 -9.30 -7.57
C SER A 15 5.97 -7.89 -7.13
N LEU A 16 4.66 -7.61 -6.98
CA LEU A 16 4.15 -6.35 -6.47
C LEU A 16 4.68 -6.05 -5.05
N ASN A 17 4.62 -7.04 -4.16
CA ASN A 17 5.18 -6.91 -2.81
C ASN A 17 6.67 -6.54 -2.86
N THR A 18 7.47 -7.22 -3.67
CA THR A 18 8.89 -6.91 -3.82
C THR A 18 9.12 -5.50 -4.38
N LYS A 19 8.37 -5.09 -5.41
CA LYS A 19 8.54 -3.79 -6.06
C LYS A 19 8.19 -2.61 -5.15
N PHE A 20 7.11 -2.74 -4.38
CA PHE A 20 6.52 -1.62 -3.66
C PHE A 20 6.76 -1.65 -2.15
N PHE A 21 6.89 -2.83 -1.55
CA PHE A 21 6.89 -2.97 -0.09
C PHE A 21 8.19 -3.56 0.48
N SER A 22 8.68 -4.70 -0.03
CA SER A 22 9.89 -5.33 0.54
C SER A 22 11.16 -4.47 0.42
N ASN A 23 11.21 -3.54 -0.54
CA ASN A 23 12.37 -2.69 -0.81
C ASN A 23 12.39 -1.35 -0.02
N GLY A 24 11.85 -1.35 1.20
CA GLY A 24 11.86 -0.21 2.11
C GLY A 24 10.49 0.39 2.42
N GLY A 25 9.42 -0.34 2.15
CA GLY A 25 8.14 -0.08 2.79
C GLY A 25 8.17 -0.49 4.26
N SER A 26 7.41 0.20 5.09
CA SER A 26 7.21 -0.13 6.50
C SER A 26 5.73 -0.05 6.84
N PHE A 27 5.34 -0.69 7.93
CA PHE A 27 3.99 -0.58 8.46
C PHE A 27 4.04 -0.43 9.97
N GLU A 28 3.08 0.32 10.50
CA GLU A 28 2.93 0.55 11.93
C GLU A 28 1.46 0.37 12.30
N VAL A 29 1.21 -0.42 13.34
CA VAL A 29 -0.14 -0.68 13.85
C VAL A 29 -0.40 0.32 14.97
N LYS A 30 -1.15 1.38 14.67
CA LYS A 30 -1.59 2.39 15.66
C LYS A 30 -2.96 2.03 16.21
N ASP A 31 -3.32 2.54 17.38
CA ASP A 31 -4.59 2.20 18.05
C ASP A 31 -5.83 2.38 17.17
N LYS A 32 -5.82 3.39 16.29
CA LYS A 32 -6.97 3.73 15.44
C LYS A 32 -6.83 3.31 13.99
N GLU A 33 -5.63 3.03 13.50
CA GLU A 33 -5.36 2.80 12.08
C GLU A 33 -4.07 2.00 11.87
N ILE A 34 -3.92 1.37 10.72
CA ILE A 34 -2.63 0.79 10.31
C ILE A 34 -2.03 1.72 9.27
N GLN A 35 -0.88 2.29 9.62
CA GLN A 35 -0.15 3.16 8.72
C GLN A 35 0.82 2.32 7.89
N ILE A 36 0.62 2.31 6.58
CA ILE A 36 1.49 1.67 5.59
C ILE A 36 2.27 2.77 4.89
N ASN A 37 3.58 2.74 5.07
CA ASN A 37 4.50 3.72 4.55
C ASN A 37 5.30 3.12 3.39
N PHE A 38 5.27 3.77 2.23
CA PHE A 38 6.06 3.34 1.07
C PHE A 38 7.26 4.25 0.87
N LYS A 39 8.42 3.67 0.59
CA LYS A 39 9.59 4.43 0.13
C LYS A 39 9.33 5.05 -1.24
N LYS A 40 9.76 6.30 -1.45
CA LYS A 40 9.63 7.00 -2.74
C LYS A 40 10.29 6.20 -3.86
N LYS A 41 9.52 5.82 -4.87
CA LYS A 41 9.94 5.05 -6.05
C LYS A 41 9.25 5.57 -7.31
N ARG A 42 9.82 5.26 -8.49
CA ARG A 42 9.32 5.74 -9.80
C ARG A 42 7.84 5.44 -10.05
N HIS A 43 7.37 4.25 -9.66
CA HIS A 43 6.00 3.80 -9.87
C HIS A 43 5.07 4.04 -8.67
N LEU A 44 5.57 4.69 -7.61
CA LEU A 44 4.79 4.96 -6.41
C LEU A 44 3.57 5.86 -6.68
N PRO A 45 3.63 6.91 -7.53
CA PRO A 45 2.46 7.74 -7.82
C PRO A 45 1.29 6.93 -8.38
N THR A 46 1.55 5.99 -9.29
CA THR A 46 0.54 5.10 -9.86
C THR A 46 -0.09 4.22 -8.78
N LEU A 47 0.74 3.61 -7.92
CA LEU A 47 0.26 2.83 -6.79
C LEU A 47 -0.63 3.67 -5.85
N MET A 48 -0.20 4.88 -5.50
CA MET A 48 -0.96 5.77 -4.61
C MET A 48 -2.28 6.21 -5.23
N ALA A 49 -2.33 6.43 -6.55
CA ALA A 49 -3.57 6.75 -7.26
C ALA A 49 -4.55 5.57 -7.22
N THR A 50 -4.09 4.35 -7.49
CA THR A 50 -4.92 3.14 -7.41
C THR A 50 -5.41 2.87 -5.99
N LEU A 51 -4.55 3.04 -4.98
CA LEU A 51 -4.92 2.89 -3.56
C LEU A 51 -5.92 3.96 -3.11
N LYS A 52 -5.79 5.19 -3.61
CA LYS A 52 -6.77 6.26 -3.35
C LYS A 52 -8.14 5.93 -3.94
N ASN A 53 -8.17 5.34 -5.14
CA ASN A 53 -9.42 4.89 -5.77
C ASN A 53 -10.05 3.69 -5.05
N MET A 54 -9.24 2.84 -4.41
CA MET A 54 -9.73 1.72 -3.60
C MET A 54 -10.45 2.19 -2.34
N GLY A 55 -10.03 3.33 -1.78
CA GLY A 55 -10.60 3.90 -0.56
C GLY A 55 -10.21 3.15 0.72
N ASP A 56 -10.91 3.45 1.80
CA ASP A 56 -10.61 2.93 3.13
C ASP A 56 -10.91 1.43 3.22
N THR A 57 -9.85 0.63 3.13
CA THR A 57 -9.94 -0.82 3.32
C THR A 57 -9.87 -1.14 4.81
N LYS A 58 -10.92 -1.79 5.32
CA LYS A 58 -10.96 -2.35 6.68
C LYS A 58 -10.63 -3.83 6.63
N ILE A 59 -9.76 -4.28 7.53
CA ILE A 59 -9.41 -5.68 7.68
C ILE A 59 -10.12 -6.22 8.94
N PRO A 60 -11.11 -7.13 8.83
CA PRO A 60 -11.89 -7.61 9.97
C PRO A 60 -11.07 -8.25 11.09
N TRP A 61 -10.06 -9.05 10.73
CA TRP A 61 -9.18 -9.71 11.70
C TRP A 61 -8.14 -8.76 12.32
N LEU A 62 -8.07 -7.51 11.85
CA LEU A 62 -7.19 -6.47 12.35
C LEU A 62 -7.99 -5.37 13.05
N GLN A 63 -8.96 -5.79 13.85
CA GLN A 63 -9.86 -4.94 14.64
C GLN A 63 -10.65 -3.90 13.82
N ASN A 64 -10.91 -4.17 12.54
CA ASN A 64 -11.54 -3.22 11.62
C ASN A 64 -10.81 -1.87 11.51
N ARG A 65 -9.51 -1.84 11.86
CA ARG A 65 -8.68 -0.64 11.72
C ARG A 65 -8.53 -0.32 10.22
N PRO A 66 -8.76 0.94 9.78
CA PRO A 66 -8.55 1.34 8.40
C PRO A 66 -7.06 1.29 8.05
N LEU A 67 -6.76 0.87 6.82
CA LEU A 67 -5.44 1.00 6.22
C LEU A 67 -5.23 2.42 5.71
N LYS A 68 -4.16 3.08 6.15
CA LYS A 68 -3.73 4.35 5.60
C LYS A 68 -2.41 4.22 4.88
N PHE A 69 -2.40 4.60 3.61
CA PHE A 69 -1.23 4.56 2.77
C PHE A 69 -0.56 5.93 2.72
N SER A 70 0.74 6.00 2.95
CA SER A 70 1.52 7.24 2.96
C SER A 70 2.89 7.04 2.32
N THR A 71 3.46 8.10 1.77
CA THR A 71 4.83 8.08 1.26
C THR A 71 5.81 8.48 2.37
N LEU A 72 6.91 7.74 2.54
CA LEU A 72 8.02 8.18 3.37
C LEU A 72 8.67 9.40 2.73
N THR A 73 8.37 10.57 3.27
CA THR A 73 9.14 11.80 3.08
C THR A 73 10.21 11.79 4.18
N VAL A 74 11.45 11.41 3.83
CA VAL A 74 12.58 11.64 4.73
C VAL A 74 12.92 13.12 4.59
N THR A 75 12.58 13.90 5.62
CA THR A 75 12.96 15.32 5.75
C THR A 75 14.41 15.43 6.17
#